data_AF-A0A540RA98-F1
#
_entry.id   AF-A0A540RA98-F1
#
_cell.length_a   1.000
_cell.length_b   1.000
_cell.length_c   1.000
_cell.angle_alpha   90.00
_cell.angle_beta   90.00
_cell.angle_gamma   90.00
#
_symmetry.space_group_name_H-M   'P 1'
#
loop_
_entity.id
_entity.type
_entity.pdbx_description
1 polymer ?
#
loop_
_entity_poly.entity_id
_entity_poly.type
_entity_poly.pdbx_seq_one_letter_code
_entity_poly.pdbx_strand_id
1 'polypeptide(L)'
;MVTDPDPRVVWQDYPAPVAGGANLGFIHSSVHGEYSRSECLPASVAELASMGYDAWVMGHVHRRITESDDPFIGWAGMGHALLFDEQTGRVTEV
;
A
#
# COMPACT_ATOMS: atom_id res chain seq x y z
N MET A 1 -21.64 -8.41 22.65
CA MET A 1 -21.07 -8.20 21.31
C MET A 1 -19.59 -8.45 21.44
N VAL A 2 -19.01 -9.36 20.64
CA VAL A 2 -17.55 -9.56 20.62
C VAL A 2 -16.97 -8.34 19.91
N THR A 3 -16.21 -7.52 20.62
CA THR A 3 -15.41 -6.44 20.02
C THR A 3 -14.32 -7.09 19.17
N ASP A 4 -14.13 -6.62 17.94
CA ASP A 4 -13.03 -7.06 17.09
C ASP A 4 -11.70 -6.76 17.82
N PRO A 5 -10.86 -7.76 18.14
CA PRO A 5 -9.58 -7.52 18.80
C PRO A 5 -8.60 -6.73 17.91
N ASP A 6 -8.86 -6.68 16.60
CA ASP A 6 -8.08 -5.94 15.61
C ASP A 6 -8.92 -4.78 15.03
N PRO A 7 -8.83 -3.56 15.60
CA PRO A 7 -9.58 -2.43 15.08
C PRO A 7 -9.09 -2.08 13.67
N ARG A 8 -10.00 -2.16 12.70
CA ARG A 8 -9.72 -1.75 11.32
C ARG A 8 -9.39 -0.26 11.29
N VAL A 9 -8.15 0.08 10.91
CA VAL A 9 -7.72 1.45 10.65
C VAL A 9 -7.94 1.77 9.17
N VAL A 10 -8.54 2.92 8.89
CA VAL A 10 -8.71 3.41 7.51
C VAL A 10 -7.44 4.10 7.05
N TRP A 11 -7.15 4.07 5.75
CA TRP A 11 -5.95 4.68 5.18
C TRP A 11 -5.86 6.21 5.46
N GLN A 12 -6.96 6.86 5.82
CA GLN A 12 -7.00 8.28 6.19
C GLN A 12 -6.28 8.57 7.52
N ASP A 13 -6.13 7.56 8.39
CA ASP A 13 -5.42 7.67 9.66
C ASP A 13 -3.93 7.31 9.53
N TYR A 14 -3.44 7.04 8.32
CA TYR A 14 -2.03 6.75 8.10
C TYR A 14 -1.17 7.98 8.48
N PRO A 15 0.02 7.79 9.05
CA PRO A 15 0.89 8.90 9.44
C PRO A 15 1.21 9.83 8.26
N ALA A 16 1.49 11.10 8.56
CA ALA A 16 2.07 12.00 7.56
C ALA A 16 3.51 11.55 7.23
N PRO A 17 3.97 11.71 5.98
CA PRO A 17 5.35 11.41 5.61
C PRO A 17 6.34 12.29 6.40
N VAL A 18 7.48 11.71 6.75
CA VAL A 18 8.57 12.36 7.46
C VAL A 18 9.44 13.12 6.46
N ALA A 19 9.56 14.43 6.66
CA ALA A 19 10.38 15.30 5.82
C ALA A 19 11.86 14.89 5.85
N GLY A 20 12.47 14.76 4.66
CA GLY A 20 13.88 14.40 4.51
C GLY A 20 14.20 12.92 4.77
N GLY A 21 13.21 12.09 5.06
CA GLY A 21 13.32 10.64 5.10
C GLY A 21 12.71 9.99 3.87
N ALA A 22 13.03 8.71 3.66
CA ALA A 22 12.38 7.88 2.66
C ALA A 22 11.12 7.22 3.28
N ASN A 23 9.96 7.52 2.71
CA ASN A 23 8.64 7.17 3.22
C ASN A 23 8.05 6.02 2.40
N LEU A 24 8.17 4.81 2.93
CA LEU A 24 7.54 3.61 2.39
C LEU A 24 6.27 3.27 3.17
N GLY A 25 5.13 3.31 2.50
CA GLY A 25 3.82 2.95 3.05
C GLY A 25 3.53 1.47 2.85
N PHE A 26 2.89 0.84 3.85
CA PHE A 26 2.45 -0.55 3.81
C PHE A 26 0.97 -0.69 4.16
N ILE A 27 0.16 -1.11 3.20
CA ILE A 27 -1.29 -1.27 3.43
C ILE A 27 -1.74 -2.67 3.00
N HIS A 28 -2.52 -3.34 3.86
CA HIS A 28 -3.17 -4.60 3.51
C HIS A 28 -4.60 -4.32 3.07
N SER A 29 -4.78 -3.94 1.81
CA SER A 29 -6.11 -3.64 1.25
C SER A 29 -6.17 -3.90 -0.25
N SER A 30 -7.36 -3.73 -0.82
CA SER A 30 -7.61 -3.71 -2.26
C SER A 30 -7.80 -2.25 -2.73
N VAL A 31 -7.41 -1.91 -3.96
CA VAL A 31 -7.77 -0.60 -4.57
C VAL A 31 -8.93 -0.66 -5.56
N HIS A 32 -9.32 -1.86 -6.00
CA HIS A 32 -10.35 -2.00 -7.05
C HIS A 32 -11.64 -2.64 -6.55
N GLY A 33 -11.71 -3.17 -5.33
CA GLY A 33 -12.88 -3.90 -4.83
C GLY A 33 -13.20 -5.21 -5.60
N GLU A 34 -12.59 -5.42 -6.77
CA GLU A 34 -12.74 -6.58 -7.66
C GLU A 34 -12.33 -7.90 -7.00
N TYR A 35 -11.43 -7.83 -6.02
CA TYR A 35 -10.85 -9.00 -5.35
C TYR A 35 -11.51 -9.34 -4.00
N SER A 36 -12.53 -8.59 -3.55
CA SER A 36 -13.23 -8.84 -2.28
C SER A 36 -14.75 -8.94 -2.46
N ARG A 37 -15.36 -10.01 -1.91
CA ARG A 37 -16.83 -10.17 -1.85
C ARG A 37 -17.51 -9.37 -0.72
N SER A 38 -16.71 -8.73 0.12
CA SER A 38 -17.12 -7.89 1.25
C SER A 38 -16.45 -6.52 1.11
N GLU A 39 -16.98 -5.46 1.74
CA GLU A 39 -16.32 -4.15 1.84
C GLU A 39 -14.95 -4.29 2.51
N CYS A 40 -13.91 -4.55 1.72
CA CYS A 40 -12.55 -4.18 2.09
C CYS A 40 -12.53 -2.66 1.98
N LEU A 41 -12.29 -1.95 3.08
CA LEU A 41 -12.09 -0.50 3.13
C LEU A 41 -11.13 -0.09 2.00
N PRO A 42 -11.65 0.31 0.84
CA PRO A 42 -10.82 0.43 -0.34
C PRO A 42 -10.09 1.77 -0.23
N ALA A 43 -8.78 1.73 -0.43
CA ALA A 43 -8.05 2.93 -0.81
C ALA A 43 -8.11 3.04 -2.33
N SER A 44 -7.94 4.21 -2.92
CA SER A 44 -7.71 4.36 -4.36
C SER A 44 -6.24 4.68 -4.64
N VAL A 45 -5.78 4.39 -5.85
CA VAL A 45 -4.43 4.77 -6.30
C VAL A 45 -4.22 6.28 -6.14
N ALA A 46 -5.25 7.08 -6.45
CA ALA A 46 -5.21 8.54 -6.32
C ALA A 46 -5.07 9.00 -4.86
N GLU A 47 -5.79 8.38 -3.93
CA GLU A 47 -5.69 8.68 -2.50
C GLU A 47 -4.30 8.35 -1.97
N LEU A 48 -3.76 7.16 -2.27
CA LEU A 48 -2.41 6.76 -1.86
C LEU A 48 -1.35 7.70 -2.43
N ALA A 49 -1.44 8.06 -3.71
CA ALA A 49 -0.53 9.02 -4.32
C ALA A 49 -0.60 10.41 -3.66
N SER A 50 -1.80 10.84 -3.24
CA SER A 50 -2.00 12.15 -2.61
C SER A 50 -1.37 12.29 -1.23
N MET A 51 -1.04 11.16 -0.58
CA MET A 51 -0.43 11.16 0.77
C MET A 51 1.03 11.60 0.79
N GLY A 52 1.70 11.65 -0.37
CA GLY A 52 3.09 12.14 -0.47
C GLY A 52 4.16 11.18 0.04
N TYR A 53 3.85 9.88 0.11
CA TYR A 53 4.84 8.83 0.33
C TYR A 53 5.61 8.53 -0.95
N ASP A 54 6.87 8.07 -0.82
CA ASP A 54 7.73 7.75 -1.96
C ASP A 54 7.29 6.45 -2.66
N ALA A 55 6.72 5.51 -1.90
CA ALA A 55 6.17 4.27 -2.43
C ALA A 55 5.11 3.66 -1.50
N TRP A 56 4.22 2.86 -2.08
CA TRP A 56 3.22 2.04 -1.39
C TRP A 56 3.35 0.58 -1.80
N VAL A 57 3.69 -0.27 -0.84
CA VAL A 57 3.69 -1.73 -1.01
C VAL A 57 2.43 -2.30 -0.36
N MET A 58 1.63 -2.99 -1.16
CA MET A 58 0.33 -3.49 -0.75
C MET A 58 0.34 -4.99 -0.49
N GLY A 59 -0.39 -5.41 0.55
CA GLY A 59 -0.82 -6.79 0.78
C GLY A 59 -2.27 -7.02 0.35
N HIS A 60 -2.80 -8.22 0.53
CA HIS A 60 -4.15 -8.72 0.12
C HIS A 60 -4.18 -9.49 -1.21
N VAL A 61 -3.66 -8.92 -2.30
CA VAL A 61 -3.68 -9.59 -3.62
C VAL A 61 -2.46 -10.51 -3.76
N HIS A 62 -2.70 -11.78 -4.08
CA HIS A 62 -1.65 -12.81 -4.17
C HIS A 62 -0.85 -12.77 -5.48
N ARG A 63 -1.30 -11.98 -6.46
CA ARG A 63 -0.57 -11.72 -7.70
C ARG A 63 0.21 -10.42 -7.57
N ARG A 64 1.42 -10.39 -8.11
CA ARG A 64 2.18 -9.15 -8.29
C ARG A 64 1.49 -8.25 -9.30
N ILE A 65 1.17 -7.02 -8.90
CA ILE A 65 0.51 -6.03 -9.75
C ILE A 65 1.08 -4.66 -9.41
N THR A 66 1.44 -3.89 -10.43
CA THR A 66 1.82 -2.49 -10.31
C THR A 66 0.69 -1.65 -10.88
N GLU A 67 0.13 -0.78 -10.05
CA GLU A 67 -0.94 0.16 -10.40
C GLU A 67 -0.38 1.54 -10.77
N SER A 68 0.78 1.90 -10.22
CA SER A 68 1.54 3.11 -10.55
C SER A 68 3.04 2.82 -10.42
N ASP A 69 3.84 3.38 -11.33
CA ASP A 69 5.30 3.30 -11.28
C ASP A 69 5.94 4.50 -10.53
N ASP A 70 5.27 5.65 -10.48
CA ASP A 70 5.79 6.89 -9.84
C ASP A 70 4.67 7.75 -9.21
N PRO A 71 4.51 7.75 -7.87
CA PRO A 71 5.21 6.87 -6.93
C PRO A 71 4.81 5.41 -7.16
N PHE A 72 5.66 4.47 -6.75
CA PHE A 72 5.33 3.05 -6.87
C PHE A 72 4.08 2.75 -6.02
N ILE A 73 3.05 2.15 -6.62
CA ILE A 73 1.87 1.64 -5.92
C ILE A 73 1.57 0.26 -6.47
N GLY A 74 1.62 -0.77 -5.64
CA GLY A 74 1.36 -2.11 -6.11
C GLY A 74 1.42 -3.18 -5.04
N TRP A 75 0.91 -4.37 -5.38
CA TRP A 75 0.99 -5.54 -4.53
C TRP A 75 2.25 -6.34 -4.81
N ALA A 76 2.93 -6.77 -3.76
CA ALA A 76 4.05 -7.68 -3.88
C ALA A 76 3.63 -9.02 -4.48
N GLY A 77 2.42 -9.50 -4.16
CA GLY A 77 1.99 -10.86 -4.47
C GLY A 77 2.56 -11.88 -3.47
N MET A 78 2.27 -13.16 -3.71
CA MET A 78 2.70 -14.24 -2.83
C MET A 78 4.11 -14.72 -3.20
N GLY A 79 5.06 -14.61 -2.27
CA GLY A 79 6.41 -15.15 -2.44
C GLY A 79 7.35 -14.28 -3.29
N HIS A 80 7.03 -13.00 -3.49
CA HIS A 80 7.92 -12.03 -4.14
C HIS A 80 8.60 -11.14 -3.10
N ALA A 81 9.83 -10.76 -3.38
CA ALA A 81 10.57 -9.74 -2.63
C ALA A 81 10.66 -8.46 -3.47
N LEU A 82 10.53 -7.32 -2.78
CA LEU A 82 10.70 -6.00 -3.38
C LEU A 82 11.84 -5.29 -2.66
N LEU A 83 12.71 -4.64 -3.42
CA LEU A 83 13.75 -3.75 -2.93
C LEU A 83 13.26 -2.31 -3.05
N PHE A 84 13.30 -1.56 -1.95
CA PHE A 84 13.07 -0.12 -1.94
C PHE A 84 14.41 0.60 -1.81
N ASP A 85 14.69 1.48 -2.76
CA ASP A 85 15.86 2.35 -2.74
C ASP A 85 15.49 3.67 -2.04
N GLU A 86 16.00 3.84 -0.83
CA GLU A 86 15.75 5.03 0.00
C GLU A 86 16.28 6.34 -0.60
N GLN A 87 17.24 6.28 -1.54
CA GLN A 87 17.79 7.48 -2.17
C GLN A 87 16.94 7.96 -3.34
N THR A 88 16.27 7.05 -4.03
CA THR A 88 15.53 7.33 -5.27
C THR A 88 14.02 7.16 -5.14
N GLY A 89 13.54 6.57 -4.05
CA GLY A 89 12.12 6.20 -3.86
C GLY A 89 11.67 5.03 -4.73
N ARG A 90 12.59 4.43 -5.51
CA ARG A 90 12.23 3.39 -6.49
C ARG A 90 12.03 2.05 -5.83
N VAL A 91 11.07 1.28 -6.35
CA VAL A 91 10.84 -0.11 -5.99
C VAL A 91 11.20 -1.04 -7.15
N THR A 92 11.98 -2.06 -6.87
CA THR A 92 12.40 -3.09 -7.84
C THR A 92 12.16 -4.50 -7.29
N GLU A 93 12.18 -5.51 -8.15
CA GLU A 93 12.10 -6.92 -7.75
C GLU A 93 13.49 -7.47 -7.40
N VAL A 94 13.54 -8.44 -6.49
CA VAL A 94 14.75 -9.17 -6.07
C VAL A 94 14.74 -10.60 -6.56
#